data_AF-A0A0C3DNX5-F1
#
_entry.id   AF-A0A0C3DNX5-F1
#
_cell.length_a   1.000
_cell.length_b   1.000
_cell.length_c   1.000
_cell.angle_alpha   90.00
_cell.angle_beta   90.00
_cell.angle_gamma   90.00
#
_symmetry.space_group_name_H-M   'P 1'
#
loop_
_entity.id
_entity.type
_entity.pdbx_description
1 polymer ?
#
loop_
_entity_poly.entity_id
_entity_poly.type
_entity_poly.pdbx_seq_one_letter_code
_entity_poly.pdbx_strand_id
1 'polypeptide(L)'
;MLLIKEISYLEAWKKDMQQGRNLSIPTLSSKAAGLEQRLNAGVKTVISAQSSTTKFDQECDLVTQVYAQAALIYLAVVVSGNSHLLPEIRSSVAKALVAIKALPAHLLIRVSWAYCVAGCMADEAEKEEFRKILFSADRAGYKAGTMWNALDIMEEFWMLREHLNVVQFSDKCAWALAMDSLGTKILLI
;
A
#
# COMPACT_ATOMS: atom_id res chain seq x y z
N MET A 1 -10.30 -3.62 -7.04
CA MET A 1 -10.27 -2.15 -7.29
C MET A 1 -11.43 -1.37 -6.70
N LEU A 2 -12.68 -1.88 -6.68
CA LEU A 2 -13.82 -1.16 -6.07
C LEU A 2 -13.57 -0.76 -4.60
N LEU A 3 -13.01 -1.66 -3.78
CA LEU A 3 -12.71 -1.37 -2.38
C LEU A 3 -11.63 -0.29 -2.20
N ILE A 4 -10.63 -0.21 -3.08
CA ILE A 4 -9.60 0.85 -3.05
C ILE A 4 -10.26 2.22 -3.28
N LYS A 5 -11.20 2.28 -4.23
CA LYS A 5 -12.01 3.48 -4.47
C LYS A 5 -12.84 3.84 -3.24
N GLU A 6 -13.49 2.88 -2.59
CA GLU A 6 -14.25 3.11 -1.36
C GLU A 6 -13.36 3.61 -0.20
N ILE A 7 -12.13 3.10 -0.06
CA ILE A 7 -11.16 3.63 0.91
C ILE A 7 -10.81 5.08 0.60
N SER A 8 -10.61 5.43 -0.69
CA SER A 8 -10.36 6.83 -1.07
C SER A 8 -11.53 7.76 -0.75
N TYR A 9 -12.78 7.28 -0.88
CA TYR A 9 -13.96 8.03 -0.43
C TYR A 9 -14.00 8.17 1.08
N LEU A 10 -13.59 7.14 1.83
CA LEU A 10 -13.47 7.21 3.29
C LEU A 10 -12.42 8.24 3.72
N GLU A 11 -11.28 8.30 3.02
CA GLU A 11 -10.24 9.31 3.27
C GLU A 11 -10.76 10.73 2.99
N ALA A 12 -11.42 10.95 1.86
CA ALA A 12 -12.02 12.24 1.53
C ALA A 12 -13.07 12.66 2.57
N TRP A 13 -13.98 11.74 2.92
CA TRP A 13 -14.99 11.98 3.95
C TRP A 13 -14.36 12.29 5.32
N LYS A 14 -13.29 11.57 5.71
CA LYS A 14 -12.55 11.84 6.96
C LYS A 14 -11.99 13.27 6.95
N LYS A 15 -11.38 13.71 5.85
CA LYS A 15 -10.83 15.07 5.70
C LYS A 15 -11.93 16.12 5.82
N ASP A 16 -13.08 15.93 5.16
CA ASP A 16 -14.21 16.87 5.23
C ASP A 16 -14.75 17.00 6.66
N MET A 17 -14.92 15.86 7.37
CA MET A 17 -15.40 15.86 8.75
C MET A 17 -14.37 16.44 9.74
N GLN A 18 -13.06 16.29 9.48
CA GLN A 18 -12.00 16.92 10.26
C GLN A 18 -12.01 18.44 10.11
N GLN A 19 -12.16 18.96 8.88
CA GLN A 19 -12.26 20.39 8.61
C GLN A 19 -13.50 21.01 9.27
N GLY A 20 -14.63 20.29 9.23
CA GLY A 20 -15.87 20.69 9.90
C GLY A 20 -15.88 20.50 11.43
N ARG A 21 -14.78 20.00 12.04
CA ARG A 21 -14.68 19.63 13.47
C ARG A 21 -15.80 18.70 13.96
N ASN A 22 -16.31 17.85 13.08
CA ASN A 22 -17.43 16.95 13.35
C ASN A 22 -17.06 15.47 13.15
N LEU A 23 -15.76 15.15 13.18
CA LEU A 23 -15.30 13.77 13.01
C LEU A 23 -15.69 12.92 14.22
N SER A 24 -16.59 11.97 13.99
CA SER A 24 -16.95 10.91 14.94
C SER A 24 -16.03 9.70 14.75
N ILE A 25 -15.16 9.44 15.74
CA ILE A 25 -14.26 8.27 15.76
C ILE A 25 -15.04 6.93 15.70
N PRO A 26 -16.17 6.75 16.41
CA PRO A 26 -16.97 5.53 16.28
C PRO A 26 -17.50 5.31 14.86
N THR A 27 -17.96 6.37 14.20
CA THR A 27 -18.48 6.29 12.82
C THR A 27 -17.38 5.95 11.82
N LEU A 28 -16.20 6.57 11.97
CA LEU A 28 -15.02 6.24 11.15
C LEU A 28 -14.64 4.76 11.30
N SER A 29 -14.57 4.28 12.54
CA SER A 29 -14.20 2.90 12.86
C SER A 29 -15.22 1.89 12.29
N SER A 30 -16.51 2.18 12.41
CA SER A 30 -17.57 1.33 11.85
C SER A 30 -17.51 1.24 10.32
N LYS A 31 -17.30 2.37 9.63
CA LYS A 31 -17.13 2.40 8.16
C LYS A 31 -15.89 1.61 7.73
N ALA A 32 -14.79 1.76 8.45
CA ALA A 32 -13.56 1.04 8.18
C ALA A 32 -13.69 -0.47 8.39
N ALA A 33 -14.30 -0.90 9.50
CA ALA A 33 -14.51 -2.32 9.80
C ALA A 33 -15.30 -3.04 8.68
N GLY A 34 -16.31 -2.39 8.10
CA GLY A 34 -17.05 -2.94 6.96
C GLY A 34 -16.19 -3.13 5.70
N LEU A 35 -15.27 -2.20 5.42
CA LEU A 35 -14.32 -2.32 4.31
C LEU A 35 -13.27 -3.41 4.59
N GLU A 36 -12.74 -3.45 5.80
CA GLU A 36 -11.75 -4.41 6.23
C GLU A 36 -12.30 -5.84 6.16
N GLN A 37 -13.52 -6.07 6.65
CA GLN A 37 -14.18 -7.38 6.57
C GLN A 37 -14.32 -7.85 5.12
N ARG A 38 -14.73 -6.95 4.21
CA ARG A 38 -14.88 -7.27 2.78
C ARG A 38 -13.53 -7.55 2.11
N LEU A 39 -12.49 -6.80 2.45
CA LEU A 39 -11.12 -7.05 1.98
C LEU A 39 -10.62 -8.42 2.45
N ASN A 40 -10.74 -8.70 3.75
CA ASN A 40 -10.30 -9.96 4.34
C ASN A 40 -11.08 -11.16 3.79
N ALA A 41 -12.39 -11.01 3.55
CA ALA A 41 -13.18 -12.03 2.87
C ALA A 41 -12.67 -12.28 1.45
N GLY A 42 -12.42 -11.22 0.66
CA GLY A 42 -11.87 -11.34 -0.68
C GLY A 42 -10.49 -12.00 -0.72
N VAL A 43 -9.59 -11.65 0.20
CA VAL A 43 -8.26 -12.28 0.35
C VAL A 43 -8.42 -13.77 0.64
N LYS A 44 -9.31 -14.15 1.56
CA LYS A 44 -9.57 -15.57 1.86
C LYS A 44 -10.08 -16.32 0.64
N THR A 45 -10.98 -15.72 -0.15
CA THR A 45 -11.49 -16.32 -1.39
C THR A 45 -10.36 -16.57 -2.39
N VAL A 46 -9.50 -15.58 -2.65
CA VAL A 46 -8.36 -15.71 -3.58
C VAL A 46 -7.37 -16.78 -3.12
N ILE A 47 -7.05 -16.83 -1.82
CA ILE A 47 -6.16 -17.86 -1.27
C ILE A 47 -6.82 -19.25 -1.33
N SER A 48 -8.12 -19.36 -1.06
CA SER A 48 -8.83 -20.65 -1.11
C SER A 48 -9.09 -21.15 -2.53
N ALA A 49 -9.12 -20.26 -3.51
CA ALA A 49 -9.36 -20.57 -4.92
C ALA A 49 -8.12 -21.11 -5.66
N GLN A 50 -7.04 -21.43 -4.93
CA GLN A 50 -5.75 -21.99 -5.40
C GLN A 50 -5.84 -23.33 -6.18
N SER A 51 -7.03 -23.72 -6.64
CA SER A 51 -7.26 -24.62 -7.76
C SER A 51 -7.06 -23.93 -9.12
N SER A 52 -6.13 -22.98 -9.21
CA SER A 52 -5.81 -22.23 -10.43
C SER A 52 -5.19 -23.16 -11.46
N THR A 53 -5.94 -23.48 -12.51
CA THR A 53 -5.59 -24.51 -13.50
C THR A 53 -4.52 -24.03 -14.49
N THR A 54 -4.37 -22.72 -14.67
CA THR A 54 -3.44 -22.12 -15.64
C THR A 54 -2.43 -21.17 -15.00
N LYS A 55 -1.30 -20.97 -15.68
CA LYS A 55 -0.26 -20.01 -15.27
C LYS A 55 -0.79 -18.57 -15.19
N PHE A 56 -1.69 -18.19 -16.09
CA PHE A 56 -2.30 -16.85 -16.10
C PHE A 56 -3.14 -16.62 -14.85
N ASP A 57 -3.93 -17.62 -14.44
CA ASP A 57 -4.76 -17.52 -13.24
C ASP A 57 -3.87 -17.32 -11.99
N GLN A 58 -2.76 -18.07 -11.89
CA GLN A 58 -1.79 -17.93 -10.80
C GLN A 58 -1.16 -16.54 -10.74
N GLU A 59 -0.79 -15.97 -11.90
CA GLU A 59 -0.25 -14.62 -11.99
C GLU A 59 -1.30 -13.56 -11.60
N CYS A 60 -2.56 -13.74 -12.03
CA CYS A 60 -3.67 -12.89 -11.64
C CYS A 60 -3.95 -12.95 -10.13
N ASP A 61 -3.87 -14.14 -9.53
CA ASP A 61 -4.06 -14.36 -8.10
C ASP A 61 -2.98 -13.63 -7.30
N LEU A 62 -1.71 -13.73 -7.72
CA LEU A 62 -0.59 -13.03 -7.10
C LEU A 62 -0.77 -11.50 -7.18
N VAL A 63 -1.09 -10.96 -8.36
CA VAL A 63 -1.36 -9.53 -8.52
C VAL A 63 -2.51 -9.10 -7.62
N THR A 64 -3.59 -9.87 -7.59
CA THR A 64 -4.76 -9.59 -6.74
C THR A 64 -4.39 -9.60 -5.26
N GLN A 65 -3.58 -10.56 -4.82
CA GLN A 65 -3.09 -10.65 -3.45
C GLN A 65 -2.25 -9.43 -3.07
N VAL A 66 -1.35 -9.00 -3.95
CA VAL A 66 -0.52 -7.79 -3.74
C VAL A 66 -1.39 -6.55 -3.56
N TYR A 67 -2.36 -6.33 -4.46
CA TYR A 67 -3.30 -5.20 -4.35
C TYR A 67 -4.18 -5.28 -3.11
N ALA A 68 -4.60 -6.47 -2.69
CA ALA A 68 -5.43 -6.64 -1.51
C ALA A 68 -4.66 -6.32 -0.22
N GLN A 69 -3.40 -6.75 -0.11
CA GLN A 69 -2.56 -6.38 1.04
C GLN A 69 -2.27 -4.88 1.07
N ALA A 70 -1.97 -4.27 -0.08
CA ALA A 70 -1.79 -2.82 -0.17
C ALA A 70 -3.08 -2.06 0.20
N ALA A 71 -4.25 -2.56 -0.17
CA ALA A 71 -5.53 -1.96 0.22
C ALA A 71 -5.79 -2.03 1.73
N LEU A 72 -5.42 -3.14 2.39
CA LEU A 72 -5.49 -3.27 3.85
C LEU A 72 -4.57 -2.25 4.55
N ILE A 73 -3.34 -2.11 4.06
CA ILE A 73 -2.39 -1.10 4.55
C ILE A 73 -2.96 0.30 4.35
N TYR A 74 -3.50 0.59 3.16
CA TYR A 74 -4.10 1.89 2.87
C TYR A 74 -5.26 2.21 3.80
N LEU A 75 -6.17 1.26 4.04
CA LEU A 75 -7.27 1.43 4.97
C LEU A 75 -6.78 1.71 6.40
N ALA A 76 -5.81 0.93 6.89
CA ALA A 76 -5.24 1.11 8.22
C ALA A 76 -4.60 2.50 8.38
N VAL A 77 -3.88 2.97 7.36
CA VAL A 77 -3.31 4.32 7.32
C VAL A 77 -4.39 5.40 7.33
N VAL A 78 -5.47 5.22 6.55
CA VAL A 78 -6.59 6.18 6.51
C VAL A 78 -7.28 6.28 7.88
N VAL A 79 -7.42 5.18 8.61
CA VAL A 79 -8.09 5.17 9.91
C VAL A 79 -7.18 5.69 11.01
N SER A 80 -6.02 5.05 11.17
CA SER A 80 -5.13 5.17 12.33
C SER A 80 -3.93 6.11 12.11
N GLY A 81 -3.79 6.66 10.90
CA GLY A 81 -2.64 7.48 10.52
C GLY A 81 -1.42 6.65 10.12
N ASN A 82 -0.30 7.31 9.87
CA ASN A 82 0.90 6.73 9.26
C ASN A 82 1.76 5.90 10.23
N SER A 83 1.16 5.16 11.17
CA SER A 83 1.89 4.38 12.17
C SER A 83 2.25 2.99 11.63
N HIS A 84 3.48 2.85 11.11
CA HIS A 84 4.01 1.56 10.65
C HIS A 84 4.08 0.49 11.76
N LEU A 85 4.04 0.87 13.04
CA LEU A 85 4.16 -0.04 14.17
C LEU A 85 2.89 -0.86 14.46
N LEU A 86 1.77 -0.54 13.80
CA LEU A 86 0.53 -1.29 13.99
C LEU A 86 0.70 -2.74 13.51
N PRO A 87 0.40 -3.75 14.35
CA PRO A 87 0.59 -5.16 14.00
C PRO A 87 -0.12 -5.58 12.71
N GLU A 88 -1.30 -5.01 12.46
CA GLU A 88 -2.07 -5.23 11.24
C GLU A 88 -1.31 -4.75 9.99
N ILE A 89 -0.71 -3.55 10.04
CA ILE A 89 0.11 -3.00 8.97
C ILE A 89 1.35 -3.86 8.77
N ARG A 90 2.08 -4.20 9.84
CA ARG A 90 3.27 -5.07 9.76
C ARG A 90 2.94 -6.42 9.12
N SER A 91 1.83 -7.05 9.51
CA SER A 91 1.40 -8.32 8.92
C SER A 91 1.08 -8.19 7.43
N SER A 92 0.38 -7.13 7.03
CA SER A 92 0.05 -6.89 5.62
C SER A 92 1.26 -6.51 4.77
N VAL A 93 2.21 -5.74 5.31
CA VAL A 93 3.47 -5.41 4.61
C VAL A 93 4.30 -6.66 4.37
N ALA A 94 4.47 -7.51 5.38
CA ALA A 94 5.19 -8.77 5.24
C ALA A 94 4.54 -9.68 4.17
N LYS A 95 3.20 -9.81 4.19
CA LYS A 95 2.45 -10.59 3.19
C LYS A 95 2.57 -9.98 1.79
N ALA A 96 2.50 -8.66 1.66
CA ALA A 96 2.68 -7.95 0.39
C ALA A 96 4.09 -8.20 -0.16
N LEU A 97 5.13 -8.09 0.68
CA LEU A 97 6.52 -8.31 0.28
C LEU A 97 6.74 -9.74 -0.23
N VAL A 98 6.19 -10.74 0.45
CA VAL A 98 6.24 -12.14 -0.01
C VAL A 98 5.56 -12.29 -1.38
N ALA A 99 4.35 -11.74 -1.54
CA ALA A 99 3.60 -11.84 -2.79
C ALA A 99 4.30 -11.10 -3.95
N ILE A 100 4.90 -9.93 -3.69
CA ILE A 100 5.65 -9.16 -4.69
C ILE A 100 6.90 -9.94 -5.13
N LYS A 101 7.64 -10.56 -4.20
CA LYS A 101 8.81 -11.38 -4.54
C LYS A 101 8.45 -12.63 -5.35
N ALA A 102 7.23 -13.15 -5.19
CA ALA A 102 6.73 -14.28 -5.96
C ALA A 102 6.27 -13.90 -7.38
N LEU A 103 6.09 -12.60 -7.68
CA LEU A 103 5.67 -12.17 -9.01
C LEU A 103 6.79 -12.36 -10.04
N PRO A 104 6.45 -12.82 -11.24
CA PRO A 104 7.31 -12.68 -12.40
C PRO A 104 7.74 -11.22 -12.61
N ALA A 105 9.02 -11.00 -12.93
CA ALA A 105 9.57 -9.65 -13.05
C ALA A 105 8.85 -8.75 -14.06
N HIS A 106 8.27 -9.32 -15.12
CA HIS A 106 7.49 -8.58 -16.11
C HIS A 106 6.16 -8.02 -15.57
N LEU A 107 5.66 -8.53 -14.44
CA LEU A 107 4.43 -8.06 -13.79
C LEU A 107 4.70 -7.02 -12.70
N LEU A 108 5.95 -6.82 -12.28
CA LEU A 108 6.30 -5.87 -11.22
C LEU A 108 5.80 -4.44 -11.54
N ILE A 109 5.95 -4.00 -12.80
CA ILE A 109 5.44 -2.70 -13.23
C ILE A 109 3.92 -2.54 -13.01
N ARG A 110 3.15 -3.63 -13.07
CA ARG A 110 1.69 -3.63 -12.89
C ARG A 110 1.26 -3.47 -11.43
N VAL A 111 2.18 -3.65 -10.49
CA VAL A 111 1.92 -3.51 -9.05
C VAL A 111 2.60 -2.28 -8.47
N SER A 112 3.02 -1.32 -9.29
CA SER A 112 3.73 -0.09 -8.85
C SER A 112 3.05 0.62 -7.68
N TRP A 113 1.73 0.80 -7.74
CA TRP A 113 0.97 1.41 -6.65
C TRP A 113 1.04 0.59 -5.36
N ALA A 114 0.76 -0.70 -5.45
CA ALA A 114 0.74 -1.60 -4.29
C ALA A 114 2.13 -1.76 -3.67
N TYR A 115 3.16 -1.83 -4.51
CA TYR A 115 4.57 -1.82 -4.13
C TYR A 115 4.93 -0.55 -3.34
N CYS A 116 4.56 0.63 -3.85
CA CYS A 116 4.78 1.90 -3.17
C CYS A 116 4.08 1.96 -1.81
N VAL A 117 2.78 1.64 -1.75
CA VAL A 117 1.99 1.70 -0.51
C VAL A 117 2.55 0.76 0.54
N ALA A 118 2.89 -0.48 0.15
CA ALA A 118 3.46 -1.45 1.07
C ALA A 118 4.85 -1.03 1.57
N GLY A 119 5.73 -0.58 0.67
CA GLY A 119 7.08 -0.23 1.07
C GLY A 119 7.18 1.10 1.83
N CYS A 120 6.28 2.07 1.64
CA CYS A 120 6.22 3.25 2.52
C CYS A 120 6.03 2.85 4.00
N MET A 121 5.30 1.75 4.25
CA MET A 121 5.05 1.23 5.60
C MET A 121 6.06 0.14 6.03
N ALA A 122 7.11 -0.09 5.24
CA ALA A 122 8.20 -1.01 5.59
C ALA A 122 8.95 -0.53 6.84
N ASP A 123 9.38 -1.49 7.66
CA ASP A 123 10.34 -1.24 8.73
C ASP A 123 11.78 -1.27 8.20
N GLU A 124 12.74 -0.94 9.06
CA GLU A 124 14.16 -0.91 8.70
C GLU A 124 14.69 -2.24 8.15
N ALA A 125 14.16 -3.37 8.61
CA ALA A 125 14.58 -4.68 8.15
C ALA A 125 14.06 -5.00 6.73
N GLU A 126 12.94 -4.42 6.34
CA GLU A 126 12.29 -4.65 5.05
C GLU A 126 12.72 -3.66 3.96
N LYS A 127 13.18 -2.45 4.30
CA LYS A 127 13.57 -1.41 3.32
C LYS A 127 14.50 -1.95 2.23
N GLU A 128 15.52 -2.69 2.64
CA GLU A 128 16.51 -3.25 1.72
C GLU A 128 15.91 -4.34 0.82
N GLU A 129 14.93 -5.08 1.30
CA GLU A 129 14.23 -6.08 0.50
C GLU A 129 13.35 -5.44 -0.58
N PHE A 130 12.75 -4.28 -0.31
CA PHE A 130 12.04 -3.50 -1.34
C PHE A 130 13.01 -3.01 -2.42
N ARG A 131 14.14 -2.41 -2.05
CA ARG A 131 15.18 -1.97 -3.01
C ARG A 131 15.64 -3.12 -3.93
N LYS A 132 15.97 -4.28 -3.33
CA LYS A 132 16.46 -5.46 -4.05
C LYS A 132 15.51 -5.97 -5.14
N ILE A 133 14.19 -5.83 -4.95
CA ILE A 133 13.19 -6.25 -5.96
C ILE A 133 13.40 -5.49 -7.28
N LEU A 134 13.60 -4.17 -7.24
CA LEU A 134 13.87 -3.40 -8.47
C LEU A 134 15.22 -3.72 -9.06
N PHE A 135 16.28 -3.73 -8.25
CA PHE A 135 17.63 -3.97 -8.76
C PHE A 135 17.76 -5.37 -9.38
N SER A 136 17.06 -6.38 -8.84
CA SER A 136 17.03 -7.71 -9.43
C SER A 136 16.25 -7.76 -10.76
N ALA A 137 15.12 -7.06 -10.85
CA ALA A 137 14.34 -6.96 -12.09
C ALA A 137 15.11 -6.22 -13.20
N ASP A 138 15.80 -5.13 -12.84
CA ASP A 138 16.62 -4.35 -13.76
C ASP A 138 17.82 -5.16 -14.30
N ARG A 139 18.54 -5.87 -13.42
CA ARG A 139 19.61 -6.80 -13.84
C ARG A 139 19.14 -7.92 -14.75
N ALA A 140 17.88 -8.33 -14.61
CA ALA A 140 17.26 -9.33 -15.47
C ALA A 140 16.71 -8.73 -16.79
N GLY A 141 16.92 -7.43 -17.04
CA GLY A 141 16.56 -6.73 -18.28
C GLY A 141 15.11 -6.24 -18.33
N TYR A 142 14.39 -6.26 -17.20
CA TYR A 142 13.01 -5.78 -17.14
C TYR A 142 12.99 -4.28 -16.85
N LYS A 143 12.33 -3.51 -17.71
CA LYS A 143 12.15 -2.07 -17.51
C LYS A 143 11.21 -1.83 -16.33
N ALA A 144 11.77 -1.52 -15.16
CA ALA A 144 10.98 -1.29 -13.96
C ALA A 144 10.13 0.00 -14.03
N GLY A 145 10.53 0.97 -14.87
CA GLY A 145 9.68 2.12 -15.24
C GLY A 145 9.14 2.88 -14.03
N THR A 146 7.81 2.90 -13.88
CA THR A 146 7.10 3.55 -12.76
C THR A 146 7.44 3.00 -11.38
N MET A 147 8.00 1.79 -11.30
CA MET A 147 8.50 1.24 -10.04
C MET A 147 9.66 2.06 -9.48
N TRP A 148 10.51 2.65 -10.32
CA TRP A 148 11.60 3.53 -9.86
C TRP A 148 11.04 4.76 -9.15
N ASN A 149 10.04 5.40 -9.74
CA ASN A 149 9.33 6.52 -9.12
C ASN A 149 8.69 6.10 -7.79
N ALA A 150 8.14 4.87 -7.71
CA ALA A 150 7.62 4.34 -6.46
C ALA A 150 8.74 4.21 -5.40
N LEU A 151 9.92 3.71 -5.79
CA LEU A 151 11.08 3.62 -4.90
C LEU A 151 11.53 5.00 -4.43
N ASP A 152 11.60 6.00 -5.30
CA ASP A 152 11.95 7.37 -4.92
C ASP A 152 10.96 7.93 -3.89
N ILE A 153 9.65 7.69 -4.08
CA ILE A 153 8.61 8.05 -3.10
C ILE A 153 8.82 7.35 -1.76
N MET A 154 9.20 6.06 -1.78
CA MET A 154 9.45 5.30 -0.55
C MET A 154 10.68 5.82 0.21
N GLU A 155 11.78 6.10 -0.48
CA GLU A 155 12.99 6.66 0.15
C GLU A 155 12.69 8.01 0.81
N GLU A 156 12.00 8.90 0.08
CA GLU A 156 11.59 10.19 0.60
C GLU A 156 10.64 10.02 1.79
N PHE A 157 9.69 9.08 1.71
CA PHE A 157 8.78 8.78 2.81
C PHE A 157 9.53 8.30 4.06
N TRP A 158 10.52 7.41 3.90
CA TRP A 158 11.33 6.91 5.00
C TRP A 158 12.16 8.02 5.64
N MET A 159 12.77 8.88 4.84
CA MET A 159 13.49 10.07 5.29
C MET A 159 12.58 11.01 6.09
N LEU A 160 11.42 11.37 5.52
CA LEU A 160 10.43 12.24 6.18
C LEU A 160 9.94 11.63 7.50
N ARG A 161 9.76 10.32 7.56
CA ARG A 161 9.36 9.59 8.78
C ARG A 161 10.41 9.66 9.88
N GLU A 162 11.69 9.66 9.53
CA GLU A 162 12.81 9.75 10.49
C GLU A 162 13.04 11.18 11.00
N HIS A 163 12.77 12.18 10.15
CA HIS A 163 13.08 13.58 10.46
C HIS A 163 11.90 14.42 10.95
N LEU A 164 10.64 14.04 10.67
CA LEU A 164 9.46 14.77 11.12
C LEU A 164 8.98 14.29 12.48
N ASN A 165 8.63 15.24 13.37
CA ASN A 165 7.96 14.92 14.63
C ASN A 165 6.62 14.22 14.37
N VAL A 166 6.28 13.22 15.20
CA VAL A 166 5.07 12.37 15.10
C VAL A 166 3.78 13.17 14.85
N VAL A 167 3.67 14.36 15.45
CA VAL A 167 2.51 15.25 15.30
C VAL A 167 2.40 15.85 13.89
N GLN A 168 3.52 16.28 13.28
CA GLN A 168 3.52 16.86 11.92
C GLN A 168 3.30 15.80 10.84
N PHE A 169 3.74 14.56 11.11
CA PHE A 169 3.54 13.42 10.22
C PHE A 169 2.12 12.84 10.28
N SER A 170 1.34 13.19 11.32
CA SER A 170 -0.03 12.69 11.55
C SER A 170 -1.10 13.48 10.80
N ASP A 171 -0.91 14.80 10.59
CA ASP A 171 -1.95 15.68 10.03
C ASP A 171 -2.10 15.60 8.51
N LYS A 172 -1.11 15.03 7.82
CA LYS A 172 -1.15 14.79 6.37
C LYS A 172 -0.95 13.31 6.06
N CYS A 173 -1.56 12.84 4.97
CA CYS A 173 -1.31 11.52 4.42
C CYS A 173 0.16 11.50 3.98
N ALA A 174 1.05 10.77 4.68
CA ALA A 174 2.48 11.07 4.60
C ALA A 174 3.10 10.73 3.24
N TRP A 175 2.51 9.82 2.46
CA TRP A 175 2.93 9.64 1.06
C TRP A 175 2.48 10.78 0.16
N ALA A 176 1.43 11.52 0.50
CA ALA A 176 1.04 12.72 -0.25
C ALA A 176 2.09 13.82 -0.03
N LEU A 177 2.70 13.88 1.14
CA LEU A 177 3.86 14.74 1.40
C LEU A 177 5.08 14.35 0.57
N ALA A 178 5.42 13.05 0.53
CA ALA A 178 6.52 12.55 -0.30
C ALA A 178 6.24 12.80 -1.80
N MET A 179 5.01 12.58 -2.25
CA MET A 179 4.55 12.87 -3.61
C MET A 179 4.65 14.36 -3.94
N ASP A 180 4.21 15.25 -3.03
CA ASP A 180 4.32 16.70 -3.19
C ASP A 180 5.80 17.15 -3.24
N SER A 181 6.67 16.59 -2.38
CA SER A 181 8.12 16.84 -2.37
C SER A 181 8.78 16.50 -3.71
N LEU A 182 8.37 15.36 -4.29
CA LEU A 182 8.87 14.87 -5.57
C LEU A 182 8.13 15.47 -6.78
N GLY A 183 7.21 16.42 -6.58
CA GLY A 183 6.40 17.02 -7.65
C GLY A 183 5.51 16.02 -8.40
N THR A 184 5.26 14.84 -7.83
CA THR A 184 4.54 13.74 -8.46
C THR A 184 3.07 13.77 -8.06
N LYS A 185 2.18 14.11 -9.00
CA LYS A 185 0.74 14.27 -8.71
C LYS A 185 -0.11 13.00 -8.86
N ILE A 186 0.44 11.94 -9.45
CA ILE A 186 -0.33 10.72 -9.76
C ILE A 186 0.53 9.51 -9.38
N LEU A 187 0.04 8.73 -8.42
CA LEU A 187 0.53 7.38 -8.20
C LEU A 187 -0.17 6.49 -9.23
N LEU A 188 0.55 6.26 -10.33
CA LEU A 188 0.06 5.66 -11.58
C LEU A 188 -0.59 4.29 -11.34
N ILE A 189 -1.88 4.22 -11.64
CA ILE A 189 -2.60 3.01 -12.05
C ILE A 189 -2.48 2.93 -13.58
#